data_AF-A0A973SQM0-F1
#
_entry.id   AF-A0A973SQM0-F1
#
_cell.length_a   1.000
_cell.length_b   1.000
_cell.length_c   1.000
_cell.angle_alpha   90.00
_cell.angle_beta   90.00
_cell.angle_gamma   90.00
#
_symmetry.space_group_name_H-M   'P 1'
#
loop_
_entity.id
_entity.type
_entity.pdbx_description
1 polymer ?
#
loop_
_entity_poly.entity_id
_entity_poly.type
_entity_poly.pdbx_seq_one_letter_code
_entity_poly.pdbx_strand_id
1 'polypeptide(L)'
;SPPVTGHLPATAATLAVVREALSQVPRSGTAAGAFKGFPFDRIAVAGKTGTAESAGHRDTSWFASFAPDPGYTVVVVLSEGGKGAEGAAPAAREIWEGIDALRGRR
;
A
#
# COMPACT_ATOMS: atom_id res chain seq x y z
N SER A 1 -19.35 -3.01 12.70
CA SER A 1 -18.76 -2.86 11.35
C SER A 1 -19.70 -2.03 10.49
N PRO A 2 -19.19 -1.16 9.60
CA PRO A 2 -20.03 -0.45 8.63
C PRO A 2 -20.81 -1.45 7.77
N PRO A 3 -22.06 -1.13 7.37
CA PRO A 3 -22.86 -2.02 6.53
C PRO A 3 -22.24 -2.15 5.13
N VAL A 4 -22.40 -3.33 4.52
CA VAL A 4 -21.99 -3.56 3.13
C VAL A 4 -22.93 -2.78 2.21
N THR A 5 -22.39 -1.80 1.48
CA THR A 5 -23.16 -0.94 0.56
C THR A 5 -23.21 -1.49 -0.86
N GLY A 6 -22.39 -2.51 -1.17
CA GLY A 6 -22.38 -3.16 -2.47
C GLY A 6 -21.23 -4.16 -2.60
N HIS A 7 -21.25 -4.88 -3.71
CA HIS A 7 -20.16 -5.77 -4.13
C HIS A 7 -19.61 -5.28 -5.46
N LEU A 8 -18.29 -5.42 -5.65
CA LEU A 8 -17.67 -5.12 -6.93
C LEU A 8 -18.25 -6.05 -8.00
N PRO A 9 -18.60 -5.53 -9.21
CA PRO A 9 -19.04 -6.36 -10.33
C PRO A 9 -17.83 -7.06 -10.97
N ALA A 10 -17.13 -7.89 -10.19
CA ALA A 10 -15.93 -8.60 -10.57
C ALA A 10 -15.95 -10.03 -10.01
N THR A 11 -15.39 -10.98 -10.76
CA THR A 11 -15.33 -12.37 -10.32
C THR A 11 -14.25 -12.55 -9.24
N ALA A 12 -14.38 -13.61 -8.43
CA ALA A 12 -13.35 -13.98 -7.47
C ALA A 12 -11.98 -14.22 -8.14
N ALA A 13 -11.97 -14.80 -9.34
CA ALA A 13 -10.77 -15.01 -10.15
C ALA A 13 -10.13 -13.69 -10.56
N THR A 14 -10.92 -12.73 -11.05
CA THR A 14 -10.44 -11.37 -11.39
C THR A 14 -9.82 -10.69 -10.17
N LEU A 15 -10.49 -10.75 -9.02
CA LEU A 15 -9.97 -10.15 -7.79
C LEU A 15 -8.71 -10.84 -7.28
N ALA A 16 -8.57 -12.15 -7.47
CA ALA A 16 -7.35 -12.89 -7.12
C ALA A 16 -6.16 -12.41 -7.97
N VAL A 17 -6.34 -12.24 -9.28
CA VAL A 17 -5.31 -11.70 -10.18
C VAL A 17 -4.90 -10.30 -9.76
N VAL A 18 -5.86 -9.43 -9.42
CA VAL A 18 -5.57 -8.06 -8.97
C VAL A 18 -4.79 -8.08 -7.65
N ARG A 19 -5.21 -8.89 -6.66
CA ARG A 19 -4.49 -9.01 -5.39
C ARG A 19 -3.07 -9.53 -5.58
N GLU A 20 -2.88 -10.51 -6.44
CA GLU A 20 -1.56 -11.05 -6.76
C GLU A 20 -0.67 -9.96 -7.37
N ALA A 21 -1.15 -9.25 -8.39
CA ALA A 21 -0.42 -8.15 -9.03
C ALA A 21 -0.06 -7.03 -8.03
N LEU A 22 -0.98 -6.66 -7.14
CA LEU A 22 -0.73 -5.66 -6.09
C LEU A 22 0.28 -6.13 -5.05
N SER A 23 0.37 -7.44 -4.79
CA SER A 23 1.37 -8.00 -3.88
C SER A 23 2.79 -7.86 -4.43
N GLN A 24 2.97 -7.85 -5.75
CA GLN A 24 4.28 -7.72 -6.37
C GLN A 24 4.82 -6.29 -6.34
N VAL A 25 3.96 -5.27 -6.28
CA VAL A 25 4.40 -3.84 -6.29
C VAL A 25 5.42 -3.49 -5.20
N PRO A 26 5.21 -3.83 -3.91
CA PRO A 26 6.20 -3.58 -2.87
C PRO A 26 7.33 -4.62 -2.81
N ARG A 27 7.24 -5.75 -3.53
CA ARG A 27 8.27 -6.80 -3.55
C ARG A 27 9.28 -6.61 -4.68
N SER A 28 8.80 -6.25 -5.86
CA SER A 28 9.58 -6.19 -7.11
C SER A 28 9.15 -5.06 -8.06
N GLY A 29 8.07 -4.34 -7.75
CA GLY A 29 7.58 -3.23 -8.57
C GLY A 29 8.02 -1.85 -8.09
N THR A 30 7.18 -0.85 -8.36
CA THR A 30 7.50 0.57 -8.12
C THR A 30 7.76 0.94 -6.67
N ALA A 31 7.27 0.16 -5.70
CA ALA A 31 7.50 0.39 -4.28
C ALA A 31 8.63 -0.49 -3.69
N ALA A 32 9.27 -1.35 -4.50
CA ALA A 32 10.28 -2.29 -4.02
C ALA A 32 11.48 -1.61 -3.34
N GLY A 33 11.90 -0.45 -3.84
CA GLY A 33 12.95 0.35 -3.22
C GLY A 33 12.58 0.80 -1.80
N ALA A 34 11.36 1.30 -1.62
CA ALA A 34 10.85 1.72 -0.31
C ALA A 34 10.70 0.55 0.66
N PHE A 35 10.25 -0.61 0.18
CA PHE A 35 9.99 -1.80 0.98
C PHE A 35 11.18 -2.78 1.06
N LYS A 36 12.39 -2.34 0.69
CA LYS A 36 13.58 -3.19 0.78
C LYS A 36 13.81 -3.70 2.21
N GLY A 37 13.87 -5.02 2.37
CA GLY A 37 14.08 -5.67 3.67
C GLY A 37 12.83 -5.72 4.57
N PHE A 38 11.66 -5.37 4.04
CA PHE A 38 10.40 -5.45 4.79
C PHE A 38 10.02 -6.93 5.06
N PRO A 39 9.53 -7.28 6.27
CA PRO A 39 9.21 -8.65 6.66
C PRO A 39 7.86 -9.11 6.08
N PHE A 40 7.83 -9.40 4.77
CA PHE A 40 6.61 -9.82 4.07
C PHE A 40 6.04 -11.17 4.52
N ASP A 41 6.84 -11.96 5.22
CA ASP A 41 6.46 -13.20 5.88
C ASP A 41 5.59 -12.97 7.12
N ARG A 42 5.76 -11.82 7.79
CA ARG A 42 4.97 -11.41 8.96
C ARG A 42 3.76 -10.58 8.58
N ILE A 43 3.93 -9.65 7.64
CA ILE A 43 2.83 -8.84 7.10
C ILE A 43 2.89 -8.85 5.58
N ALA A 44 1.95 -9.55 4.96
CA ALA A 44 1.85 -9.65 3.50
C ALA A 44 1.22 -8.38 2.89
N VAL A 45 1.96 -7.27 2.91
CA VAL A 45 1.52 -6.00 2.32
C VAL A 45 1.42 -6.14 0.79
N ALA A 46 0.31 -5.64 0.25
CA ALA A 46 0.04 -5.42 -1.16
C ALA A 46 -0.35 -3.95 -1.36
N GLY A 47 -0.06 -3.36 -2.51
CA GLY A 47 -0.41 -1.97 -2.74
C GLY A 47 -0.11 -1.45 -4.13
N LYS A 48 -0.35 -0.16 -4.34
CA LYS A 48 -0.08 0.53 -5.60
C LYS A 48 0.40 1.95 -5.36
N THR A 49 1.47 2.32 -6.06
CA THR A 49 1.92 3.71 -6.14
C THR A 49 1.04 4.51 -7.11
N GLY A 50 0.78 5.76 -6.76
CA GLY A 50 0.22 6.78 -7.64
C GLY A 50 1.05 8.06 -7.57
N THR A 51 1.04 8.81 -8.66
CA THR A 51 1.67 10.12 -8.76
C THR A 51 0.68 11.02 -9.49
N ALA A 52 0.31 12.14 -8.88
CA ALA A 52 -0.51 13.15 -9.55
C ALA A 52 0.36 14.39 -9.79
N GLU A 53 0.68 14.65 -11.05
CA GLU A 53 1.50 15.79 -11.46
C GLU A 53 0.79 17.12 -11.15
N SER A 54 1.55 18.12 -10.74
CA SER A 54 1.03 19.45 -10.42
C SER A 54 1.89 20.54 -11.07
N ALA A 55 1.27 21.38 -11.90
CA ALA A 55 2.00 22.43 -12.61
C ALA A 55 2.51 23.49 -11.62
N GLY A 56 3.82 23.75 -11.64
CA GLY A 56 4.47 24.73 -10.75
C GLY A 56 4.76 24.24 -9.34
N HIS A 57 4.46 22.96 -9.04
CA HIS A 57 4.66 22.33 -7.73
C HIS A 57 5.31 20.96 -7.90
N ARG A 58 5.74 20.33 -6.81
CA ARG A 58 6.08 18.91 -6.84
C ARG A 58 4.81 18.06 -6.97
N ASP A 59 4.95 16.88 -7.56
CA ASP A 59 3.84 15.93 -7.68
C ASP A 59 3.25 15.57 -6.31
N THR A 60 1.96 15.24 -6.28
CA THR A 60 1.33 14.61 -5.12
C THR A 60 1.63 13.12 -5.13
N SER A 61 2.22 12.65 -4.04
CA SER A 61 2.62 11.26 -3.86
C SER A 61 1.47 10.46 -3.24
N TRP A 62 1.14 9.32 -3.85
CA TRP A 62 0.12 8.38 -3.36
C TRP A 62 0.67 6.98 -3.17
N PHE A 63 0.23 6.33 -2.10
CA PHE A 63 0.35 4.88 -1.94
C PHE A 63 -0.85 4.33 -1.20
N ALA A 64 -1.63 3.49 -1.88
CA ALA A 64 -2.73 2.74 -1.28
C ALA A 64 -2.29 1.29 -1.08
N SER A 65 -2.47 0.76 0.12
CA SER A 65 -1.99 -0.56 0.49
C SER A 65 -2.92 -1.26 1.47
N PHE A 66 -2.86 -2.59 1.52
CA PHE A 66 -3.59 -3.42 2.46
C PHE A 66 -2.80 -4.67 2.82
N ALA A 67 -3.13 -5.28 3.95
CA ALA A 67 -2.62 -6.58 4.36
C ALA A 67 -3.80 -7.43 4.88
N PRO A 68 -4.06 -8.62 4.32
CA PRO A 68 -5.17 -9.48 4.75
C PRO A 68 -5.10 -9.90 6.23
N ASP A 69 -3.89 -10.04 6.76
CA ASP A 69 -3.59 -10.18 8.18
C ASP A 69 -2.58 -9.07 8.54
N PRO A 70 -2.92 -8.12 9.44
CA PRO A 70 -4.05 -8.12 10.39
C PRO A 70 -5.38 -7.54 9.87
N GLY A 71 -5.56 -7.41 8.55
CA GLY A 71 -6.81 -6.92 7.96
C GLY A 71 -6.93 -5.40 7.91
N TYR A 72 -5.81 -4.69 7.81
CA TYR A 72 -5.78 -3.23 7.68
C TYR A 72 -5.62 -2.78 6.22
N THR A 73 -6.05 -1.55 5.97
CA THR A 73 -5.79 -0.78 4.76
C THR A 73 -5.13 0.53 5.18
N VAL A 74 -4.01 0.88 4.54
CA VAL A 74 -3.26 2.12 4.77
C VAL A 74 -3.17 2.87 3.45
N VAL A 75 -3.64 4.12 3.46
CA VAL A 75 -3.56 5.04 2.33
C VAL A 75 -2.79 6.28 2.78
N VAL A 76 -1.69 6.58 2.10
CA VAL A 76 -0.87 7.76 2.35
C VAL A 76 -0.92 8.68 1.14
N VAL A 77 -1.18 9.96 1.41
CA VAL A 77 -1.24 11.04 0.42
C VAL A 77 -0.39 12.18 0.92
N LEU A 78 0.60 12.58 0.12
CA LEU A 78 1.49 13.69 0.46
C LEU A 78 1.46 14.70 -0.69
N SER A 79 0.83 15.85 -0.46
CA SER A 79 0.91 17.00 -1.37
C SER A 79 2.37 17.43 -1.51
N GLU A 80 2.80 17.69 -2.74
CA GLU A 80 4.21 17.98 -3.06
C GLU A 80 5.19 16.88 -2.60
N GLY A 81 4.69 15.67 -2.35
CA GLY A 81 5.44 14.51 -1.89
C GLY A 81 6.29 13.84 -2.98
N GLY A 82 6.24 14.31 -4.23
CA GLY A 82 6.95 13.74 -5.36
C GLY A 82 6.24 12.50 -5.89
N LYS A 83 7.00 11.57 -6.48
CA LYS A 83 6.40 10.33 -7.00
C LYS A 83 5.92 9.44 -5.86
N GLY A 84 4.92 8.59 -6.12
CA GLY A 84 4.38 7.66 -5.12
C GLY A 84 5.42 6.82 -4.38
N ALA A 85 6.51 6.45 -5.07
CA ALA A 85 7.62 5.68 -4.53
C ALA A 85 8.59 6.49 -3.63
N GLU A 86 8.60 7.82 -3.77
CA GLU A 86 9.54 8.72 -3.09
C GLU A 86 9.02 9.16 -1.72
N GLY A 87 7.73 9.48 -1.61
CA GLY A 87 7.15 9.98 -0.36
C GLY A 87 6.20 8.99 0.32
N ALA A 88 5.14 8.60 -0.38
CA ALA A 88 4.01 7.90 0.23
C ALA A 88 4.30 6.43 0.53
N ALA A 89 5.05 5.74 -0.34
CA ALA A 89 5.43 4.34 -0.10
C ALA A 89 6.36 4.18 1.13
N PRO A 90 7.42 4.99 1.32
CA PRO A 90 8.21 4.98 2.56
C PRO A 90 7.38 5.29 3.81
N ALA A 91 6.54 6.32 3.78
CA ALA A 91 5.69 6.66 4.91
C ALA A 91 4.70 5.53 5.26
N ALA A 92 4.13 4.87 4.24
CA ALA A 92 3.27 3.71 4.47
C ALA A 92 4.04 2.52 5.06
N ARG A 93 5.30 2.29 4.63
CA ARG A 93 6.17 1.27 5.23
C ARG A 93 6.33 1.51 6.74
N GLU A 94 6.62 2.73 7.17
CA GLU A 94 6.79 3.05 8.59
C GLU A 94 5.52 2.73 9.40
N ILE A 95 4.34 3.02 8.84
CA ILE A 95 3.05 2.66 9.46
C ILE A 95 2.92 1.14 9.59
N TRP A 96 3.26 0.38 8.54
CA TRP A 96 3.19 -1.07 8.56
C TRP A 96 4.18 -1.71 9.54
N GLU A 97 5.41 -1.20 9.63
CA GLU A 97 6.39 -1.61 10.65
C GLU A 97 5.88 -1.30 12.06
N GLY A 98 5.23 -0.15 12.26
CA GLY A 98 4.56 0.18 13.52
C GLY A 98 3.43 -0.80 13.88
N ILE A 99 2.61 -1.18 12.90
CA ILE A 99 1.56 -2.20 13.07
C ILE A 99 2.18 -3.54 13.47
N ASP A 100 3.25 -3.98 12.79
CA ASP A 100 3.96 -5.23 13.12
C ASP A 100 4.54 -5.21 14.53
N ALA A 101 5.19 -4.10 14.91
CA ALA A 101 5.77 -3.92 16.23
C ALA A 101 4.71 -3.97 17.35
N LEU A 102 3.52 -3.38 17.14
CA LEU A 102 2.43 -3.43 18.11
C LEU A 102 1.81 -4.83 18.25
N ARG A 103 1.88 -5.67 17.21
CA ARG A 103 1.44 -7.07 17.28
C ARG A 103 2.36 -7.93 18.13
N GLY A 104 3.67 -7.73 18.04
CA GLY A 104 4.66 -8.49 18.83
C GLY A 104 4.70 -8.15 20.33
N ARG A 105 3.94 -7.14 20.77
CA ARG A 105 3.86 -6.69 22.18
C ARG A 105 2.65 -7.28 22.94
N ARG A 106 1.84 -8.11 22.29
CA ARG A 106 0.68 -8.78 22.90
C ARG A 106 0.99 -10.23 23.22
#